data_AF-A0A2Z5G0L2-F1
#
_entry.id   AF-A0A2Z5G0L2-F1
#
_cell.length_a   1.000
_cell.length_b   1.000
_cell.length_c   1.000
_cell.angle_alpha   90.00
_cell.angle_beta   90.00
_cell.angle_gamma   90.00
#
_symmetry.space_group_name_H-M   'P 1'
#
loop_
_entity.id
_entity.type
_entity.pdbx_description
1 polymer ?
#
loop_
_entity_poly.entity_id
_entity_poly.type
_entity_poly.pdbx_seq_one_letter_code
_entity_poly.pdbx_strand_id
1 'polypeptide(L)'
;MTQQNCKHYRATAKVSVHRGIDGGPRMANVKIRCADCGEPFEFLGVETEGPTDRPSVDVKAQDLRVPIAVRNEVEPKTTKKKIQ
;
A
#
# COMPACT_ATOMS: atom_id res chain seq x y z
N MET A 1 9.17 -19.32 -14.76
CA MET A 1 8.62 -19.61 -16.09
C MET A 1 7.74 -18.43 -16.47
N THR A 2 8.22 -17.53 -17.32
CA THR A 2 7.45 -16.36 -17.80
C THR A 2 6.45 -16.85 -18.83
N GLN A 3 5.16 -16.84 -18.47
CA GLN A 3 4.09 -17.22 -19.39
C GLN A 3 3.87 -16.05 -20.37
N GLN A 4 4.50 -16.13 -21.55
CA GLN A 4 4.61 -15.05 -22.55
C GLN A 4 3.28 -14.46 -23.08
N ASN A 5 2.12 -14.95 -22.64
CA ASN A 5 0.81 -14.49 -23.10
C ASN A 5 -0.21 -14.20 -21.98
N CYS A 6 0.24 -14.07 -20.72
CA CYS A 6 -0.68 -13.71 -19.65
C CYS A 6 -1.27 -12.30 -19.87
N LYS A 7 -2.59 -12.16 -19.78
CA LYS A 7 -3.29 -10.86 -19.92
C LYS A 7 -3.45 -10.11 -18.60
N HIS A 8 -3.12 -10.74 -17.47
CA HIS A 8 -3.16 -10.15 -16.13
C HIS A 8 -4.54 -9.61 -15.69
N TYR A 9 -5.64 -10.21 -16.14
CA TYR A 9 -7.00 -9.77 -15.78
C TYR A 9 -7.45 -10.17 -14.37
N ARG A 10 -6.79 -11.16 -13.78
CA ARG A 10 -7.08 -11.64 -12.43
C ARG A 10 -5.90 -11.37 -11.52
N ALA A 11 -6.18 -10.89 -10.32
CA ALA A 11 -5.17 -10.60 -9.32
C ALA A 11 -5.52 -11.24 -7.97
N THR A 12 -4.50 -11.62 -7.24
CA THR A 12 -4.59 -11.95 -5.82
C THR A 12 -3.85 -10.89 -5.01
N ALA A 13 -4.42 -10.55 -3.85
CA ALA A 13 -3.82 -9.60 -2.92
C ALA A 13 -3.46 -10.32 -1.63
N LYS A 14 -2.29 -10.00 -1.08
CA LYS A 14 -1.90 -10.34 0.29
C LYS A 14 -1.79 -9.07 1.09
N VAL A 15 -2.52 -9.01 2.20
CA VAL A 15 -2.50 -7.89 3.14
C VAL A 15 -1.98 -8.39 4.49
N SER A 16 -0.97 -7.71 5.02
CA SER A 16 -0.47 -7.91 6.38
C SER A 16 -0.59 -6.61 7.15
N VAL A 17 -0.97 -6.66 8.43
CA VAL A 17 -1.03 -5.48 9.29
C VAL A 17 -0.03 -5.64 10.43
N HIS A 18 0.84 -4.64 10.57
CA HIS A 18 1.82 -4.55 11.64
C HIS A 18 1.50 -3.37 12.55
N ARG A 19 1.70 -3.55 13.85
CA ARG A 19 1.59 -2.44 14.80
C ARG A 19 2.90 -1.65 14.76
N GLY A 20 2.81 -0.33 14.69
CA GLY A 20 3.98 0.53 14.85
C GLY A 20 4.60 0.32 16.24
N ILE A 21 5.93 0.39 16.30
CA ILE A 21 6.69 0.36 17.55
C ILE A 21 6.36 1.67 18.31
N ASP A 22 6.35 1.63 19.65
CA ASP A 22 6.20 2.79 20.53
C ASP A 22 4.94 3.65 20.29
N GLY A 23 3.83 3.03 19.89
CA GLY A 23 2.56 3.74 19.65
C GLY A 23 2.48 4.43 18.29
N GLY A 24 3.44 4.17 17.38
CA GLY A 24 3.37 4.60 15.99
C GLY A 24 2.15 4.04 15.24
N PRO A 25 1.81 4.62 14.07
CA PRO A 25 0.65 4.21 13.28
C PRO A 25 0.75 2.72 12.91
N ARG A 26 -0.42 2.07 12.77
CA ARG A 26 -0.46 0.70 12.22
C ARG A 26 -0.09 0.79 10.75
N MET A 27 0.66 -0.17 10.25
CA MET A 27 1.08 -0.23 8.86
C MET A 27 0.42 -1.42 8.18
N ALA A 28 -0.28 -1.17 7.08
CA ALA A 28 -0.72 -2.20 6.16
C ALA A 28 0.31 -2.38 5.05
N ASN A 29 0.76 -3.62 4.85
CA ASN A 29 1.58 -4.03 3.72
C ASN A 29 0.70 -4.76 2.71
N VAL A 30 0.71 -4.32 1.46
CA VAL A 30 -0.11 -4.87 0.38
C VAL A 30 0.79 -5.33 -0.75
N LYS A 31 0.62 -6.60 -1.15
CA LYS A 31 1.25 -7.18 -2.34
C LYS A 31 0.17 -7.65 -3.29
N ILE A 32 0.29 -7.32 -4.56
CA ILE A 32 -0.64 -7.75 -5.60
C ILE A 32 0.14 -8.57 -6.63
N ARG A 33 -0.38 -9.75 -6.98
CA ARG A 33 0.20 -10.63 -7.99
C ARG A 33 -0.87 -11.07 -8.97
N CYS A 34 -0.48 -11.34 -10.21
CA CYS A 34 -1.37 -11.96 -11.18
C CYS A 34 -1.77 -13.35 -10.68
N ALA A 35 -3.07 -13.62 -10.64
CA ALA A 35 -3.59 -14.90 -10.18
C ALA A 35 -3.22 -16.06 -11.12
N ASP A 36 -2.97 -15.76 -12.40
CA ASP A 36 -2.75 -16.77 -13.43
C ASP A 36 -1.26 -17.09 -13.65
N CYS A 37 -0.38 -16.08 -13.67
CA CYS A 37 1.07 -16.27 -13.91
C CYS A 37 1.97 -15.94 -12.71
N GLY A 38 1.44 -15.36 -11.63
CA GLY A 38 2.21 -15.02 -10.42
C GLY A 38 3.06 -13.75 -10.48
N GLU A 39 3.11 -13.08 -11.64
CA GLU A 39 3.86 -11.83 -11.85
C GLU A 39 3.39 -10.76 -10.85
N PRO A 40 4.29 -10.12 -10.08
CA PRO A 40 3.92 -9.02 -9.20
C PRO A 40 3.49 -7.79 -10.00
N PHE A 41 2.48 -7.09 -9.51
CA PHE A 41 2.12 -5.78 -10.04
C PHE A 41 2.97 -4.69 -9.40
N GLU A 42 3.22 -3.64 -10.17
CA GLU A 42 3.87 -2.41 -9.69
C GLU A 42 2.82 -1.38 -9.27
N PHE A 43 3.03 -0.75 -8.13
CA PHE A 43 2.23 0.36 -7.63
C PHE A 43 2.72 1.67 -8.24
N LEU A 44 1.83 2.34 -8.96
CA LEU A 44 2.12 3.62 -9.60
C LEU A 44 1.69 4.80 -8.72
N GLY A 45 2.41 5.92 -8.82
CA GLY A 45 2.05 7.18 -8.15
C GLY A 45 2.33 7.21 -6.65
N VAL A 46 3.12 6.28 -6.14
CA VAL A 46 3.56 6.23 -4.73
C VAL A 46 5.09 6.26 -4.69
N GLU A 47 5.66 7.08 -3.81
CA GLU A 47 7.11 7.22 -3.68
C GLU A 47 7.75 5.95 -3.11
N THR A 48 8.91 5.58 -3.65
CA THR A 48 9.77 4.54 -3.08
C THR A 48 10.39 5.04 -1.78
N GLU A 49 10.38 4.23 -0.73
CA GLU A 49 11.04 4.54 0.54
C GLU A 49 10.66 5.93 1.10
N GLY A 50 9.46 6.01 1.69
CA GLY A 50 8.91 7.23 2.26
C GLY A 50 8.87 7.24 3.79
N PRO A 51 8.61 8.42 4.39
CA PRO A 51 8.33 8.53 5.82
C PRO A 51 7.17 7.63 6.27
N THR A 52 7.19 7.21 7.54
CA THR A 52 6.22 6.25 8.10
C THR A 52 4.80 6.80 8.25
N ASP A 53 4.60 8.09 8.00
CA ASP A 53 3.33 8.81 8.13
C ASP A 53 2.54 8.94 6.81
N ARG A 54 3.10 8.44 5.70
CA ARG A 54 2.47 8.49 4.37
C ARG A 54 2.62 7.16 3.62
N PRO A 55 1.77 6.90 2.61
CA PRO A 55 1.94 5.74 1.75
C PRO A 55 3.32 5.75 1.06
N SER A 56 4.00 4.61 1.06
CA SER A 56 5.25 4.41 0.33
C SER A 56 5.32 2.99 -0.23
N VAL A 57 6.20 2.76 -1.19
CA VAL A 57 6.47 1.42 -1.74
C VAL A 57 7.91 1.02 -1.49
N ASP A 58 8.20 -0.28 -1.58
CA ASP A 58 9.58 -0.77 -1.61
C ASP A 58 10.31 -0.32 -2.89
N VAL A 59 11.62 -0.56 -2.94
CA VAL A 59 12.49 -0.16 -4.06
C VAL A 59 12.11 -0.79 -5.41
N LYS A 60 11.25 -1.81 -5.42
CA LYS A 60 10.73 -2.46 -6.63
C LYS A 60 9.31 -2.01 -6.99
N ALA A 61 8.71 -1.12 -6.20
CA ALA A 61 7.31 -0.73 -6.31
C ALA A 61 6.30 -1.88 -6.21
N GLN A 62 6.61 -2.98 -5.51
CA GLN A 62 5.80 -4.21 -5.44
C GLN A 62 5.19 -4.47 -4.05
N ASP A 63 5.65 -3.77 -3.01
CA ASP A 63 5.12 -3.85 -1.64
C ASP A 63 4.67 -2.46 -1.19
N LEU A 64 3.36 -2.21 -1.20
CA LEU A 64 2.77 -0.95 -0.75
C LEU A 64 2.62 -0.96 0.77
N ARG A 65 3.22 0.04 1.42
CA ARG A 65 3.12 0.30 2.86
C ARG A 65 2.24 1.51 3.09
N VAL A 66 1.12 1.32 3.79
CA VAL A 66 0.14 2.37 4.06
C VAL A 66 -0.08 2.52 5.55
N PRO A 67 0.07 3.73 6.13
CA PRO A 67 -0.35 3.98 7.49
C PRO A 67 -1.88 3.91 7.59
N ILE A 68 -2.37 3.12 8.53
CA ILE A 68 -3.79 2.92 8.80
C ILE A 68 -4.07 3.13 10.29
N ALA A 69 -5.33 3.41 10.61
CA ALA A 69 -5.81 3.55 11.97
C ALA A 69 -7.21 2.95 12.07
N VAL A 70 -7.60 2.54 13.28
CA VAL A 70 -8.99 2.13 13.53
C VAL A 70 -9.85 3.39 13.43
N ARG A 71 -11.03 3.29 12.84
CA ARG A 71 -11.91 4.44 12.59
C ARG A 71 -12.13 5.35 13.82
N ASN A 72 -12.19 4.76 15.02
CA ASN A 72 -12.42 5.49 16.27
C ASN A 72 -11.15 6.14 16.86
N GLU A 73 -9.98 5.89 16.29
CA GLU A 73 -8.68 6.46 16.72
C GLU A 73 -8.21 7.59 15.79
N VAL A 74 -8.96 7.90 14.74
CA VAL A 74 -8.62 8.96 13.78
C VAL A 74 -9.26 10.26 14.22
N GLU A 75 -8.47 11.27 14.58
CA GLU A 75 -9.00 12.62 14.70
C GLU A 75 -9.60 13.06 13.34
N PRO A 76 -10.81 13.64 13.32
CA PRO A 76 -11.41 14.09 12.08
C PRO A 76 -10.48 15.10 11.43
N LYS A 77 -9.90 14.75 10.27
CA LYS A 77 -9.12 15.69 9.46
C LYS A 77 -10.05 16.83 9.08
N THR A 78 -9.99 17.94 9.81
CA THR A 78 -10.68 19.16 9.45
C THR A 78 -10.00 19.67 8.20
N THR A 79 -10.60 19.40 7.04
CA THR A 79 -10.21 20.05 5.80
C THR A 79 -10.49 21.54 6.00
N LYS A 80 -9.49 22.30 6.45
CA LYS A 80 -9.55 23.75 6.36
C LYS A 80 -9.65 24.07 4.87
N LYS A 81 -10.87 24.30 4.38
CA LYS A 81 -11.11 25.02 3.14
C LYS A 81 -10.33 26.31 3.27
N LYS A 82 -9.20 26.43 2.56
CA LYS A 82 -8.65 27.76 2.25
C LYS A 82 -9.70 28.44 1.38
N ILE A 83 -10.45 29.34 2.00
CA ILE A 83 -11.27 30.33 1.31
C ILE A 83 -10.32 31.50 1.03
N GLN A 84 -10.30 31.91 -0.25
CA GLN A 84 -9.56 33.01 -0.88
C GLN A 84 -8.08 32.80 -1.14
#